data_AF-A0A645GTF2-F1
#
_entry.id   AF-A0A645GTF2-F1
#
_cell.length_a   1.000
_cell.length_b   1.000
_cell.length_c   1.000
_cell.angle_alpha   90.00
_cell.angle_beta   90.00
_cell.angle_gamma   90.00
#
_symmetry.space_group_name_H-M   'P 1'
#
loop_
_entity.id
_entity.type
_entity.pdbx_description
1 polymer ?
#
loop_
_entity_poly.entity_id
_entity_poly.type
_entity_poly.pdbx_seq_one_letter_code
_entity_poly.pdbx_strand_id
1 'polypeptide(L)'
;MVFLPPEVIAWSRNEVIWFERSRIRPIHFNAPEPKRQFLNRISGQNVIWPNLVFRISRNNISCWAVKSKTKPGLETRLYNAPFTNIFTDHRFCPPTRFHEIRDENMVDFARKAVDIFFRGHFSHLYGDMLNSITYPRGRDRFWEKMVKDLEHGKCTSFPNRYLVPSNMNLRSILS
;
A
#
# COMPACT_ATOMS: atom_id res chain seq x y z
N MET A 1 31.22 -6.17 -1.17
CA MET A 1 30.11 -6.74 -0.37
C MET A 1 28.88 -5.86 -0.59
N VAL A 2 27.71 -6.44 -0.88
CA VAL A 2 26.47 -5.68 -1.09
C VAL A 2 25.57 -5.93 0.11
N PHE A 3 25.27 -4.87 0.87
CA PHE A 3 24.32 -4.94 1.98
C PHE A 3 22.92 -4.64 1.45
N LEU A 4 21.99 -5.58 1.63
CA LEU A 4 20.59 -5.38 1.24
C LEU A 4 19.80 -4.80 2.41
N PRO A 5 18.91 -3.82 2.15
CA PRO A 5 17.98 -3.35 3.16
C PRO A 5 17.14 -4.51 3.73
N PRO A 6 16.82 -4.50 5.03
CA PRO A 6 16.02 -5.56 5.65
C PRO A 6 14.64 -5.71 5.03
N GLU A 7 14.11 -4.65 4.40
CA GLU A 7 12.85 -4.62 3.66
C GLU A 7 12.87 -5.50 2.40
N VAL A 8 14.02 -5.71 1.75
CA VAL A 8 14.10 -6.47 0.50
C VAL A 8 13.88 -7.96 0.76
N ILE A 9 12.75 -8.52 0.33
CA ILE A 9 12.44 -9.95 0.43
C ILE A 9 13.16 -10.75 -0.65
N ALA A 10 13.08 -10.28 -1.89
CA ALA A 10 13.71 -10.87 -3.06
C ALA A 10 14.03 -9.75 -4.04
N TRP A 11 15.03 -9.95 -4.89
CA TRP A 11 15.38 -8.97 -5.92
C TRP A 11 16.03 -9.64 -7.13
N SER A 12 15.92 -8.99 -8.29
CA SER A 12 16.61 -9.31 -9.54
C SER A 12 17.05 -8.00 -10.21
N ARG A 13 17.61 -8.07 -11.41
CA ARG A 13 17.96 -6.86 -12.18
C ARG A 13 16.76 -6.00 -12.54
N ASN A 14 15.57 -6.61 -12.63
CA ASN A 14 14.38 -5.95 -13.16
C ASN A 14 13.31 -5.68 -12.10
N GLU A 15 13.36 -6.41 -10.98
CA GLU A 15 12.30 -6.36 -9.98
C GLU A 15 12.81 -6.46 -8.55
N VAL A 16 12.07 -5.88 -7.62
CA VAL A 16 12.27 -6.01 -6.17
C VAL A 16 10.94 -6.33 -5.51
N ILE A 17 10.97 -7.33 -4.62
CA ILE A 17 9.90 -7.58 -3.66
C ILE A 17 10.28 -6.91 -2.34
N TRP A 18 9.49 -5.92 -1.94
CA TRP A 18 9.76 -5.05 -0.79
C TRP A 18 8.71 -5.24 0.30
N PHE A 19 9.15 -5.46 1.54
CA PHE A 19 8.29 -5.52 2.72
C PHE A 19 8.36 -4.22 3.51
N GLU A 20 7.21 -3.60 3.72
CA GLU A 20 7.10 -2.44 4.60
C GLU A 20 6.27 -2.78 5.85
N ARG A 21 6.87 -2.57 7.02
CA ARG A 21 6.18 -2.78 8.29
C ARG A 21 5.11 -1.70 8.51
N SER A 22 4.02 -2.09 9.15
CA SER A 22 2.98 -1.21 9.69
C SER A 22 3.62 -0.10 10.53
N ARG A 23 3.30 1.15 10.21
CA ARG A 23 3.74 2.33 10.94
C ARG A 23 2.65 3.40 10.92
N ILE A 24 2.72 4.32 11.89
CA ILE A 24 1.95 5.56 11.84
C ILE A 24 2.58 6.46 10.78
N ARG A 25 1.78 6.85 9.77
CA ARG A 25 2.19 7.74 8.68
C ARG A 25 0.99 8.58 8.21
N PRO A 26 1.22 9.76 7.62
CA PRO A 26 0.15 10.51 6.99
C PRO A 26 -0.47 9.71 5.85
N ILE A 27 -1.75 9.92 5.61
CA ILE A 27 -2.45 9.45 4.41
C ILE A 27 -2.95 10.65 3.62
N HIS A 28 -2.65 10.70 2.33
CA HIS A 28 -2.99 11.84 1.47
C HIS A 28 -4.12 11.47 0.53
N PHE A 29 -5.13 12.33 0.48
CA PHE A 29 -6.27 12.22 -0.43
C PHE A 29 -6.35 13.43 -1.36
N ASN A 30 -6.82 13.17 -2.57
CA ASN A 30 -7.26 14.19 -3.52
C ASN A 30 -8.51 13.67 -4.24
N ALA A 31 -9.62 13.58 -3.52
CA ALA A 31 -10.88 13.06 -4.03
C ALA A 31 -11.71 14.23 -4.62
N PRO A 32 -11.84 14.33 -5.95
CA PRO A 32 -12.63 15.41 -6.55
C PRO A 32 -14.13 15.16 -6.45
N GLU A 33 -14.56 13.90 -6.26
CA GLU A 33 -15.98 13.55 -6.27
C GLU A 33 -16.70 14.15 -5.04
N PRO A 34 -17.82 14.88 -5.19
CA PRO A 34 -18.51 15.57 -4.09
C PRO A 34 -18.81 14.70 -2.87
N LYS A 35 -19.22 13.45 -3.09
CA LYS A 35 -19.54 12.48 -2.02
C LYS A 35 -18.31 12.03 -1.21
N ARG A 36 -17.10 12.27 -1.71
CA ARG A 36 -15.81 11.84 -1.15
C ARG A 36 -14.93 13.00 -0.71
N GLN A 37 -15.33 14.25 -0.95
CA GLN A 37 -14.57 15.44 -0.54
C GLN A 37 -14.27 15.51 0.96
N PHE A 38 -15.02 14.79 1.81
CA PHE A 38 -14.69 14.65 3.23
C PHE A 38 -13.30 14.03 3.46
N LEU A 39 -12.80 13.20 2.54
CA LEU A 39 -11.45 12.65 2.57
C LEU A 39 -10.39 13.74 2.48
N ASN A 40 -10.65 14.82 1.74
CA ASN A 40 -9.70 15.93 1.59
C ASN A 40 -9.52 16.67 2.93
N ARG A 41 -10.52 16.66 3.82
CA ARG A 41 -10.42 17.26 5.17
C ARG A 41 -9.52 16.47 6.12
N ILE A 42 -9.37 15.16 5.89
CA ILE A 42 -8.48 14.30 6.68
C ILE A 42 -7.14 14.01 5.98
N SER A 43 -6.93 14.59 4.79
CA SER A 43 -5.70 14.44 4.03
C SER A 43 -4.51 15.00 4.81
N GLY A 44 -3.41 14.26 4.85
CA GLY A 44 -2.21 14.57 5.62
C GLY A 44 -2.28 14.18 7.10
N GLN A 45 -3.43 13.70 7.59
CA GLN A 45 -3.52 13.22 8.96
C GLN A 45 -2.91 11.83 9.10
N ASN A 46 -2.38 11.55 10.29
CA ASN A 46 -1.74 10.28 10.60
C ASN A 46 -2.77 9.15 10.75
N VAL A 47 -2.42 7.98 10.22
CA VAL A 47 -3.14 6.72 10.43
C VAL A 47 -2.13 5.60 10.66
N ILE A 48 -2.57 4.51 11.29
CA ILE A 48 -1.78 3.27 11.30
C ILE A 48 -1.98 2.58 9.95
N TRP A 49 -0.92 2.44 9.18
CA TRP A 49 -0.94 1.69 7.91
C TRP A 49 -0.83 0.18 8.17
N PRO A 50 -1.40 -0.69 7.31
CA PRO A 50 -1.15 -2.13 7.38
C PRO A 50 0.33 -2.44 7.08
N ASN A 51 0.77 -3.67 7.38
CA ASN A 51 2.00 -4.16 6.77
C ASN A 51 1.74 -4.38 5.27
N LEU A 52 2.71 -3.99 4.44
CA LEU A 52 2.59 -4.02 2.99
C LEU A 52 3.70 -4.83 2.35
N VAL A 53 3.37 -5.48 1.24
CA VAL A 53 4.31 -6.09 0.32
C VAL A 53 4.13 -5.41 -1.03
N PHE A 54 5.24 -5.00 -1.62
CA PHE A 54 5.29 -4.43 -2.96
C PHE A 54 6.04 -5.35 -3.91
N ARG A 55 5.55 -5.45 -5.15
CA ARG A 55 6.33 -5.92 -6.30
C ARG A 55 6.61 -4.71 -7.17
N ILE A 56 7.89 -4.39 -7.38
CA ILE A 56 8.32 -3.16 -8.02
C ILE A 56 9.17 -3.50 -9.22
N SER A 57 8.84 -2.91 -10.36
CA SER A 57 9.66 -2.87 -11.57
C SER A 57 9.81 -1.42 -12.02
N ARG A 58 10.60 -1.15 -13.06
CA ARG A 58 10.76 0.22 -13.60
C ARG A 58 9.46 0.83 -14.13
N ASN A 59 8.51 -0.02 -14.53
CA ASN A 59 7.28 0.41 -15.20
C ASN A 59 6.06 0.36 -14.30
N ASN A 60 6.10 -0.41 -13.21
CA ASN A 60 4.94 -0.63 -12.35
C ASN A 60 5.32 -0.85 -10.89
N ILE A 61 4.35 -0.60 -10.02
CA ILE A 61 4.38 -0.98 -8.61
C ILE A 61 3.05 -1.64 -8.27
N SER A 62 3.11 -2.86 -7.75
CA SER A 62 1.95 -3.59 -7.25
C SER A 62 2.01 -3.67 -5.73
N CYS A 63 0.85 -3.70 -5.06
CA CYS A 63 0.77 -3.59 -3.61
C CYS A 63 -0.26 -4.56 -3.01
N TRP A 64 0.15 -5.24 -1.95
CA TRP A 64 -0.68 -6.11 -1.13
C TRP A 64 -0.53 -5.78 0.35
N ALA A 65 -1.57 -6.04 1.13
CA ALA A 65 -1.47 -6.06 2.58
C ALA A 65 -1.10 -7.46 3.09
N VAL A 66 -0.41 -7.52 4.23
CA VAL A 66 -0.12 -8.77 4.93
C VAL A 66 -0.44 -8.65 6.42
N LYS A 67 -0.93 -9.75 7.01
CA LYS A 67 -1.25 -9.81 8.44
C LYS A 67 -0.04 -10.12 9.32
N SER A 68 1.07 -10.57 8.73
CA SER A 68 2.29 -10.94 9.48
C SER A 68 2.91 -9.73 10.16
N LYS A 69 3.36 -9.89 11.41
CA LYS A 69 4.13 -8.86 12.14
C LYS A 69 5.61 -8.82 11.73
N THR A 70 6.07 -9.91 11.12
CA THR A 70 7.44 -10.10 10.63
C THR A 70 7.47 -10.15 9.11
N LYS A 71 8.69 -10.14 8.56
CA LYS A 71 8.93 -10.27 7.13
C LYS A 71 8.26 -11.56 6.62
N PRO A 72 7.41 -11.47 5.58
CA PRO A 72 6.62 -12.61 5.12
C PRO A 72 7.50 -13.66 4.45
N GLY A 73 7.20 -14.94 4.70
CA GLY A 73 7.75 -16.08 3.97
C GLY A 73 6.89 -16.47 2.75
N LEU A 74 7.37 -17.41 1.94
CA LEU A 74 6.75 -17.82 0.66
C LEU A 74 5.25 -18.18 0.75
N GLU A 75 4.84 -18.85 1.82
CA GLU A 75 3.45 -19.28 2.02
C GLU A 75 2.57 -18.21 2.69
N THR A 76 3.10 -17.01 2.93
CA THR A 76 2.35 -15.92 3.57
C THR A 76 1.24 -15.45 2.65
N ARG A 77 0.00 -15.52 3.14
CA ARG A 77 -1.18 -15.04 2.41
C ARG A 77 -1.14 -13.54 2.21
N LEU A 78 -1.48 -13.12 0.99
CA LEU A 78 -1.63 -11.72 0.60
C LEU A 78 -3.10 -11.31 0.66
N TYR A 79 -3.31 -10.02 0.91
CA TYR A 79 -4.62 -9.40 1.01
C TYR A 79 -4.67 -8.17 0.11
N ASN A 80 -5.88 -7.80 -0.32
CA ASN A 80 -6.10 -6.58 -1.07
C ASN A 80 -5.66 -5.38 -0.23
N ALA A 81 -4.77 -4.56 -0.77
CA ALA A 81 -4.34 -3.34 -0.10
C ALA A 81 -5.50 -2.33 -0.03
N PRO A 82 -5.83 -1.77 1.15
CA PRO A 82 -7.07 -1.01 1.36
C PRO A 82 -6.98 0.45 0.86
N PHE A 83 -6.39 0.70 -0.30
CA PHE A 83 -6.22 2.04 -0.87
C PHE A 83 -7.04 2.22 -2.16
N THR A 84 -7.28 3.46 -2.53
CA THR A 84 -7.73 3.79 -3.89
C THR A 84 -6.54 3.75 -4.83
N ASN A 85 -6.76 3.96 -6.13
CA ASN A 85 -5.73 3.96 -7.16
C ASN A 85 -4.98 2.62 -7.31
N ILE A 86 -5.53 1.53 -6.76
CA ILE A 86 -5.06 0.15 -6.98
C ILE A 86 -6.09 -0.57 -7.86
N PHE A 87 -5.64 -1.08 -9.00
CA PHE A 87 -6.45 -1.83 -9.97
C PHE A 87 -6.71 -3.28 -9.52
N THR A 88 -7.57 -4.00 -10.24
CA THR A 88 -7.92 -5.40 -9.94
C THR A 88 -6.75 -6.37 -9.95
N ASP A 89 -5.72 -6.06 -10.73
CA ASP A 89 -4.46 -6.80 -10.81
C ASP A 89 -3.42 -6.36 -9.76
N HIS A 90 -3.84 -5.58 -8.76
CA HIS A 90 -3.01 -5.06 -7.67
C HIS A 90 -1.98 -4.01 -8.05
N ARG A 91 -1.93 -3.56 -9.32
CA ARG A 91 -1.08 -2.45 -9.71
C ARG A 91 -1.61 -1.15 -9.12
N PHE A 92 -0.72 -0.38 -8.49
CA PHE A 92 -0.97 1.00 -8.13
C PHE A 92 -0.76 1.87 -9.37
N CYS A 93 -1.64 2.85 -9.59
CA CYS A 93 -1.49 3.90 -10.59
C CYS A 93 -0.57 4.99 -10.01
N PRO A 94 0.73 5.01 -10.35
CA PRO A 94 1.64 5.94 -9.72
C PRO A 94 1.50 7.35 -10.33
N PRO A 95 1.90 8.40 -9.61
CA PRO A 95 2.02 9.74 -10.18
C PRO A 95 3.20 9.80 -11.18
N THR A 96 3.22 10.82 -12.05
CA THR A 96 4.26 11.02 -13.08
C THR A 96 5.69 10.93 -12.54
N ARG A 97 5.93 11.42 -11.31
CA ARG A 97 7.24 11.36 -10.62
C ARG A 97 7.83 9.95 -10.52
N PHE A 98 7.01 8.91 -10.53
CA PHE A 98 7.49 7.53 -10.54
C PHE A 98 8.29 7.20 -11.81
N HIS A 99 7.82 7.68 -12.96
CA HIS A 99 8.48 7.47 -14.26
C HIS A 99 9.72 8.38 -14.45
N GLU A 100 9.93 9.32 -13.53
CA GLU A 100 11.09 10.22 -13.51
C GLU A 100 12.26 9.65 -12.69
N ILE A 101 12.08 8.54 -11.96
CA ILE A 101 13.16 7.90 -11.20
C ILE A 101 14.23 7.37 -12.18
N ARG A 102 15.48 7.83 -12.03
CA ARG A 102 16.62 7.49 -12.91
C ARG A 102 17.63 6.51 -12.31
N ASP A 103 17.40 6.00 -11.10
CA ASP A 103 18.36 5.11 -10.43
C ASP A 103 18.58 3.82 -11.22
N GLU A 104 19.85 3.53 -11.51
CA GLU A 104 20.25 2.29 -12.19
C GLU A 104 20.11 1.09 -11.27
N ASN A 105 20.40 1.25 -9.97
CA ASN A 105 20.23 0.18 -8.99
C ASN A 105 18.74 -0.06 -8.69
N MET A 106 18.28 -1.30 -8.88
CA MET A 106 16.87 -1.65 -8.72
C MET A 106 16.37 -1.55 -7.26
N VAL A 107 17.25 -1.75 -6.28
CA VAL A 107 16.91 -1.60 -4.84
C VAL A 107 16.76 -0.13 -4.48
N ASP A 108 17.60 0.75 -5.02
CA ASP A 108 17.47 2.19 -4.80
C ASP A 108 16.25 2.77 -5.53
N PHE A 109 15.99 2.30 -6.75
CA PHE A 109 14.74 2.57 -7.47
C PHE A 109 13.53 2.15 -6.62
N ALA A 110 13.53 0.93 -6.09
CA ALA A 110 12.45 0.39 -5.28
C ALA A 110 12.21 1.22 -4.00
N ARG A 111 13.27 1.66 -3.32
CA ARG A 111 13.15 2.53 -2.14
C ARG A 111 12.42 3.84 -2.48
N LYS A 112 12.77 4.48 -3.59
CA LYS A 112 12.12 5.71 -4.07
C LYS A 112 10.69 5.46 -4.53
N ALA A 113 10.43 4.35 -5.22
CA ALA A 113 9.08 3.94 -5.63
C ALA A 113 8.14 3.75 -4.42
N VAL A 114 8.62 3.12 -3.35
CA VAL A 114 7.87 2.95 -2.10
C VAL A 114 7.60 4.30 -1.43
N ASP A 115 8.58 5.19 -1.37
CA ASP A 115 8.38 6.56 -0.85
C ASP A 115 7.32 7.33 -1.65
N ILE A 116 7.34 7.23 -2.98
CA ILE A 116 6.31 7.82 -3.85
C ILE A 116 4.92 7.24 -3.55
N PHE A 117 4.80 5.93 -3.30
CA PHE A 117 3.53 5.33 -2.93
C PHE A 117 2.96 5.95 -1.65
N PHE A 118 3.77 6.13 -0.60
CA PHE A 118 3.33 6.75 0.66
C PHE A 118 2.99 8.24 0.52
N ARG A 119 3.61 8.95 -0.44
CA ARG A 119 3.29 10.34 -0.78
C ARG A 119 2.16 10.46 -1.82
N GLY A 120 1.66 9.32 -2.30
CA GLY A 120 0.61 9.26 -3.30
C GLY A 120 -0.67 9.90 -2.79
N HIS A 121 -1.32 10.70 -3.64
CA HIS A 121 -2.64 11.26 -3.33
C HIS A 121 -3.71 10.31 -3.84
N PHE A 122 -4.32 9.58 -2.90
CA PHE A 122 -5.41 8.66 -3.17
C PHE A 122 -6.64 9.45 -3.64
N SER A 123 -6.96 9.31 -4.92
CA SER A 123 -7.91 10.18 -5.62
C SER A 123 -9.13 9.42 -6.07
N HIS A 124 -9.09 8.82 -7.26
CA HIS A 124 -10.27 8.32 -7.97
C HIS A 124 -10.67 6.90 -7.58
N LEU A 125 -11.97 6.63 -7.69
CA LEU A 125 -12.48 5.27 -7.86
C LEU A 125 -12.48 4.96 -9.37
N TYR A 126 -11.67 3.99 -9.79
CA TYR A 126 -11.76 3.45 -11.14
C TYR A 126 -12.93 2.46 -11.20
N GLY A 127 -13.58 2.33 -12.37
CA GLY A 127 -14.50 1.21 -12.62
C GLY A 127 -13.74 -0.10 -12.38
N ASP A 128 -14.37 -1.05 -11.69
CA ASP A 128 -13.77 -2.31 -11.21
C ASP A 128 -12.70 -2.17 -10.11
N MET A 129 -12.91 -1.33 -9.09
CA MET A 129 -12.04 -1.41 -7.91
C MET A 129 -12.30 -2.68 -7.10
N LEU A 130 -11.21 -3.36 -6.72
CA LEU A 130 -11.25 -4.46 -5.75
C LEU A 130 -12.06 -4.06 -4.52
N ASN A 131 -12.92 -4.97 -4.08
CA ASN A 131 -13.41 -4.93 -2.71
C ASN A 131 -12.21 -5.18 -1.78
N SER A 132 -11.56 -4.10 -1.37
CA SER A 132 -10.28 -4.15 -0.67
C SER A 132 -10.44 -4.28 0.84
N ILE A 133 -11.66 -4.07 1.35
CA ILE A 133 -11.91 -4.03 2.79
C ILE A 133 -13.36 -4.40 3.12
N THR A 134 -13.56 -5.21 4.16
CA THR A 134 -14.89 -5.65 4.63
C THR A 134 -15.56 -4.66 5.59
N TYR A 135 -15.02 -3.45 5.77
CA TYR A 135 -15.60 -2.46 6.68
C TYR A 135 -17.00 -2.03 6.17
N PRO A 136 -18.07 -2.14 6.97
CA PRO A 136 -19.44 -2.00 6.47
C PRO A 136 -19.77 -0.68 5.77
N ARG A 137 -19.07 0.41 6.15
CA ARG A 137 -19.28 1.74 5.54
C ARG A 137 -18.36 2.02 4.35
N GLY A 138 -17.63 1.02 3.88
CA GLY A 138 -16.70 1.10 2.75
C GLY A 138 -15.33 1.69 3.09
N ARG A 139 -14.39 1.59 2.15
CA ARG A 139 -12.98 1.98 2.30
C ARG A 139 -12.77 3.44 2.72
N ASP A 140 -13.50 4.37 2.14
CA ASP A 140 -13.29 5.80 2.45
C ASP A 140 -13.67 6.12 3.90
N ARG A 141 -14.80 5.58 4.37
CA ARG A 141 -15.22 5.72 5.78
C ARG A 141 -14.34 4.92 6.74
N PHE A 142 -13.70 3.85 6.26
CA PHE A 142 -12.68 3.17 7.05
C PHE A 142 -11.51 4.10 7.36
N TRP A 143 -10.99 4.85 6.37
CA TRP A 143 -9.88 5.78 6.62
C TRP A 143 -10.28 6.94 7.53
N GLU A 144 -11.48 7.49 7.37
CA GLU A 144 -12.01 8.47 8.34
C GLU A 144 -12.07 7.90 9.77
N LYS A 145 -12.48 6.64 9.92
CA LYS A 145 -12.48 5.96 11.22
C LYS A 145 -11.05 5.77 11.74
N MET A 146 -10.09 5.37 10.90
CA MET A 146 -8.70 5.14 11.33
C MET A 146 -8.04 6.40 11.88
N VAL A 147 -8.31 7.55 11.26
CA VAL A 147 -7.88 8.85 11.76
C VAL A 147 -8.44 9.11 13.15
N LYS A 148 -9.78 9.07 13.29
CA LYS A 148 -10.46 9.32 14.58
C LYS A 148 -10.00 8.36 15.67
N ASP A 149 -9.82 7.09 15.34
CA ASP A 149 -9.38 6.10 16.33
C ASP A 149 -7.95 6.36 16.79
N LEU A 150 -7.06 6.80 15.90
CA LEU A 150 -5.69 7.13 16.28
C LEU A 150 -5.65 8.38 17.17
N GLU A 151 -6.38 9.44 16.79
CA GLU A 151 -6.47 10.69 17.57
C GLU A 151 -7.00 10.45 18.99
N HIS A 152 -7.98 9.57 19.15
CA HIS A 152 -8.56 9.23 20.45
C HIS A 152 -7.83 8.09 21.18
N GLY A 153 -6.70 7.60 20.67
CA GLY A 153 -5.95 6.49 21.27
C GLY A 153 -6.72 5.14 21.30
N LYS A 154 -7.74 4.97 20.45
CA LYS A 154 -8.57 3.76 20.37
C LYS A 154 -7.96 2.64 19.54
N CYS A 155 -6.88 2.91 18.80
CA CYS A 155 -6.16 1.89 18.04
C CYS A 155 -4.65 1.98 18.26
N THR A 156 -4.03 0.80 18.47
CA THR A 156 -2.57 0.64 18.61
C THR A 156 -1.97 -0.19 17.48
N SER A 157 -2.82 -0.73 16.59
CA SER A 157 -2.41 -1.51 15.43
C SER A 157 -3.45 -1.44 14.31
N PHE A 158 -3.02 -1.75 13.08
CA PHE A 158 -3.94 -1.84 11.95
C PHE A 158 -4.94 -3.00 12.15
N PRO A 159 -6.26 -2.77 11.98
CA PRO A 159 -7.28 -3.79 12.21
C PRO A 159 -7.35 -4.80 11.05
N ASN A 160 -6.46 -5.79 11.08
CA ASN A 160 -6.34 -6.86 10.06
C ASN A 160 -7.64 -7.61 9.74
N ARG A 161 -8.62 -7.61 10.64
CA ARG A 161 -9.93 -8.27 10.45
C ARG A 161 -10.71 -7.74 9.24
N TYR A 162 -10.43 -6.51 8.80
CA TYR A 162 -11.13 -5.94 7.66
C TYR A 162 -10.48 -6.27 6.31
N LEU A 163 -9.27 -6.85 6.28
CA LEU A 163 -8.59 -7.16 5.04
C LEU A 163 -9.28 -8.30 4.27
N VAL A 164 -9.53 -8.06 2.98
CA VAL A 164 -10.09 -9.05 2.04
C VAL A 164 -8.95 -9.88 1.45
N PRO A 165 -9.02 -11.24 1.49
CA PRO A 165 -8.01 -12.09 0.87
C PRO A 165 -7.90 -11.84 -0.64
N SER A 166 -6.68 -11.86 -1.19
CA SER A 166 -6.48 -11.75 -2.65
C SER A 166 -6.39 -13.12 -3.36
N ASN A 167 -6.57 -14.22 -2.62
CA ASN A 167 -6.31 -15.60 -3.08
C ASN A 167 -4.86 -15.85 -3.56
N MET A 168 -3.93 -14.97 -3.21
CA MET A 168 -2.50 -15.09 -3.52
C MET A 168 -1.68 -15.32 -2.24
N ASN A 169 -0.48 -15.84 -2.42
CA ASN A 169 0.57 -15.87 -1.40
C ASN A 169 1.84 -15.19 -1.94
N LEU A 170 2.87 -15.07 -1.11
CA LEU A 170 4.12 -14.45 -1.54
C LEU A 170 4.77 -15.21 -2.72
N ARG A 171 4.70 -16.54 -2.72
CA ARG A 171 5.22 -17.38 -3.81
C ARG A 171 4.60 -17.02 -5.16
N SER A 172 3.28 -16.80 -5.22
CA SER A 172 2.59 -16.51 -6.47
C SER A 172 2.96 -15.17 -7.11
N ILE A 173 3.56 -14.24 -6.36
CA ILE A 173 4.01 -12.94 -6.92
C ILE A 173 5.51 -12.89 -7.23
N LEU A 174 6.24 -13.97 -6.91
CA LEU A 174 7.65 -14.17 -7.22
C LEU A 174 7.86 -14.91 -8.56
N SER A 175 6.78 -15.39 -9.18
CA SER A 175 6.78 -16.20 -10.41
C SER A 175 6.87 -15.32 -11.66
#